data_AF-A0A0C9UTP3-F1
#
_entry.id   AF-A0A0C9UTP3-F1
#
_cell.length_a   1.000
_cell.length_b   1.000
_cell.length_c   1.000
_cell.angle_alpha   90.00
_cell.angle_beta   90.00
_cell.angle_gamma   90.00
#
_symmetry.space_group_name_H-M   'P 1'
#
loop_
_entity.id
_entity.type
_entity.pdbx_description
1 polymer ?
#
loop_
_entity_poly.entity_id
_entity_poly.type
_entity_poly.pdbx_seq_one_letter_code
_entity_poly.pdbx_strand_id
1 'polypeptide(L)'
;MTKALQISKQYLRFPLQALSAAAVLKEYTLTDRGTWLSSPKNVVSQLEIYKQGGDMDPNDRLLNPAHVLLGKASQNAAISKLFMQRVVDPSGGQKVMENFRKNGEVLYSKAPEKLKAEIFADIVDRAVPGRWEYARKPTAAELRGSAVIRILIDSASAKVPTGPPVDNKQDLANAELTGKVWTGLIPISKVIGTPQLTEYSKASLPEDVLQL
;
A
#
# COMPACT_ATOMS: atom_id res chain seq x y z
N MET A 1 26.50 17.43 -8.86
CA MET A 1 25.87 16.70 -7.74
C MET A 1 24.83 15.76 -8.31
N THR A 2 25.21 14.49 -8.50
CA THR A 2 24.42 13.47 -9.19
C THR A 2 23.44 12.84 -8.21
N LYS A 3 22.13 13.10 -8.37
CA LYS A 3 21.08 12.43 -7.59
C LYS A 3 20.86 11.05 -8.18
N ALA A 4 21.14 10.01 -7.39
CA ALA A 4 20.73 8.65 -7.65
C ALA A 4 19.21 8.62 -7.95
N LEU A 5 18.84 8.11 -9.13
CA LEU A 5 17.46 7.93 -9.53
C LEU A 5 16.90 6.74 -8.75
N GLN A 6 16.21 7.04 -7.65
CA GLN A 6 15.64 6.04 -6.76
C GLN A 6 14.27 5.61 -7.32
N ILE A 7 14.21 4.36 -7.81
CA ILE A 7 13.15 3.79 -8.67
C ILE A 7 11.79 3.61 -7.96
N SER A 8 11.75 3.70 -6.63
CA SER A 8 10.56 4.12 -5.90
C SER A 8 11.04 4.60 -4.55
N LYS A 9 10.64 5.81 -4.15
CA LYS A 9 10.93 6.27 -2.80
C LYS A 9 9.77 5.91 -1.91
N GLN A 10 9.85 4.74 -1.28
CA GLN A 10 9.02 4.44 -0.13
C GLN A 10 9.52 5.24 1.08
N TYR A 11 9.00 6.46 1.21
CA TYR A 11 9.16 7.26 2.42
C TYR A 11 8.18 6.76 3.50
N LEU A 12 8.35 5.51 3.94
CA LEU A 12 7.43 4.88 4.91
C LEU A 12 7.31 5.68 6.23
N ARG A 13 8.32 6.49 6.57
CA ARG A 13 8.34 7.29 7.81
C ARG A 13 7.95 8.75 7.62
N PHE A 14 7.75 9.22 6.38
CA PHE A 14 7.63 10.66 6.08
C PHE A 14 6.69 10.94 4.89
N PRO A 15 5.40 10.60 4.99
CA PRO A 15 4.47 10.67 3.86
C PRO A 15 4.26 12.09 3.31
N LEU A 16 4.23 13.11 4.17
CA LEU A 16 4.09 14.51 3.74
C LEU A 16 5.33 15.00 2.96
N GLN A 17 6.51 14.60 3.42
CA GLN A 17 7.77 14.91 2.75
C GLN A 17 7.89 14.15 1.43
N ALA A 18 7.33 12.94 1.35
CA ALA A 18 7.25 12.16 0.12
C ALA A 18 6.46 12.91 -0.96
N LEU A 19 5.26 13.39 -0.61
CA LEU A 19 4.39 14.12 -1.52
C LEU A 19 5.03 15.46 -1.94
N SER A 20 5.67 16.15 -1.00
CA SER A 20 6.43 17.38 -1.27
C SER A 20 7.59 17.15 -2.24
N ALA A 21 8.32 16.04 -2.06
CA ALA A 21 9.42 15.68 -2.96
C ALA A 21 8.91 15.34 -4.36
N ALA A 22 7.79 14.60 -4.47
CA ALA A 22 7.18 14.28 -5.75
C ALA A 22 6.76 15.54 -6.52
N ALA A 23 6.16 16.52 -5.83
CA ALA A 23 5.81 17.82 -6.41
C ALA A 23 7.04 18.56 -6.97
N VAL A 24 8.10 18.70 -6.17
CA VAL A 24 9.33 19.40 -6.58
C VAL A 24 10.05 18.69 -7.73
N LEU A 25 10.11 17.36 -7.69
CA LEU A 25 10.81 16.54 -8.68
C LEU A 25 9.97 16.28 -9.94
N LYS A 26 8.72 16.76 -9.99
CA LYS A 26 7.73 16.51 -11.05
C LYS A 26 7.60 15.01 -11.31
N GLU A 27 7.43 14.26 -10.23
CA GLU A 27 7.25 12.82 -10.27
C GLU A 27 5.82 12.46 -9.99
N TYR A 28 5.35 11.47 -10.71
CA TYR A 28 4.12 10.82 -10.38
C TYR A 28 4.29 10.01 -9.07
N THR A 29 3.27 10.03 -8.23
CA THR A 29 3.20 9.41 -6.90
C THR A 29 1.80 8.85 -6.58
N LEU A 30 1.76 7.77 -5.79
CA LEU A 30 0.54 7.21 -5.20
C LEU A 30 0.46 7.69 -3.75
N THR A 31 -0.63 8.35 -3.36
CA THR A 31 -0.78 8.91 -2.01
C THR A 31 -2.15 8.61 -1.42
N ASP A 32 -2.20 8.27 -0.14
CA ASP A 32 -3.46 8.14 0.58
C ASP A 32 -4.08 9.51 0.83
N ARG A 33 -5.42 9.55 1.00
CA ARG A 33 -6.15 10.79 1.20
C ARG A 33 -5.72 11.57 2.45
N GLY A 34 -5.22 10.90 3.48
CA GLY A 34 -4.79 11.55 4.73
C GLY A 34 -3.55 12.40 4.51
N THR A 35 -2.59 11.84 3.79
CA THR A 35 -1.38 12.53 3.36
C THR A 35 -1.71 13.72 2.46
N TRP A 36 -2.61 13.55 1.48
CA TRP A 36 -3.04 14.65 0.61
C TRP A 36 -3.69 15.80 1.38
N LEU A 37 -4.71 15.52 2.19
CA LEU A 37 -5.44 16.53 2.96
C LEU A 37 -4.60 17.20 4.05
N SER A 38 -3.56 16.53 4.53
CA SER A 38 -2.65 17.08 5.54
C SER A 38 -1.45 17.82 4.93
N SER A 39 -1.30 17.79 3.61
CA SER A 39 -0.18 18.46 2.93
C SER A 39 -0.44 19.95 2.73
N PRO A 40 0.61 20.80 2.77
CA PRO A 40 0.48 22.22 2.50
C PRO A 40 -0.15 22.53 1.13
N LYS A 41 -1.00 23.55 1.05
CA LYS A 41 -1.69 23.94 -0.19
C LYS A 41 -0.73 24.21 -1.35
N ASN A 42 0.42 24.80 -1.07
CA ASN A 42 1.45 25.10 -2.07
C ASN A 42 2.11 23.82 -2.64
N VAL A 43 2.04 22.68 -1.95
CA VAL A 43 2.53 21.40 -2.44
C VAL A 43 1.48 20.75 -3.34
N VAL A 44 0.24 20.61 -2.85
CA VAL A 44 -0.83 19.95 -3.61
C VAL A 44 -1.23 20.72 -4.86
N SER A 45 -1.10 22.06 -4.88
CA SER A 45 -1.36 22.88 -6.07
C SER A 45 -0.36 22.68 -7.21
N GLN A 46 0.79 22.02 -6.94
CA GLN A 46 1.78 21.67 -7.96
C GLN A 46 1.55 20.28 -8.55
N LEU A 47 0.55 19.54 -8.06
CA LEU A 47 0.25 18.17 -8.43
C LEU A 47 -1.06 18.10 -9.23
N GLU A 48 -1.11 17.15 -10.15
CA GLU A 48 -2.30 16.84 -10.95
C GLU A 48 -2.85 15.47 -10.55
N ILE A 49 -4.17 15.39 -10.37
CA ILE A 49 -4.85 14.13 -10.02
C ILE A 49 -5.23 13.40 -11.32
N TYR A 50 -4.52 12.32 -11.63
CA TYR A 50 -4.81 11.48 -12.80
C TYR A 50 -5.91 10.45 -12.54
N LYS A 51 -5.94 9.86 -11.33
CA LYS A 51 -6.97 8.91 -10.90
C LYS A 51 -7.17 9.00 -9.40
N GLN A 52 -8.44 9.04 -8.98
CA GLN A 52 -8.86 9.13 -7.59
C GLN A 52 -9.71 7.93 -7.21
N GLY A 53 -9.48 7.38 -6.02
CA GLY A 53 -10.26 6.31 -5.44
C GLY A 53 -11.61 6.81 -4.93
N GLY A 54 -12.66 6.03 -5.18
CA GLY A 54 -14.04 6.38 -4.85
C GLY A 54 -14.74 5.37 -3.94
N ASP A 55 -15.88 5.78 -3.39
CA ASP A 55 -16.70 4.91 -2.55
C ASP A 55 -17.70 4.05 -3.32
N MET A 56 -17.94 4.37 -4.59
CA MET A 56 -18.98 3.76 -5.42
C MET A 56 -18.69 2.32 -5.84
N ASP A 57 -17.41 1.98 -6.06
CA ASP A 57 -16.99 0.64 -6.46
C ASP A 57 -16.21 -0.03 -5.32
N PRO A 58 -16.73 -1.09 -4.69
CA PRO A 58 -16.00 -1.85 -3.66
C PRO A 58 -14.77 -2.59 -4.21
N ASN A 59 -14.66 -2.74 -5.54
CA ASN A 59 -13.53 -3.37 -6.22
C ASN A 59 -12.55 -2.36 -6.83
N ASP A 60 -12.70 -1.06 -6.53
CA ASP A 60 -11.78 -0.04 -7.03
C ASP A 60 -10.33 -0.41 -6.65
N ARG A 61 -9.45 -0.45 -7.66
CA ARG A 61 -8.02 -0.76 -7.47
C ARG A 61 -7.29 0.28 -6.62
N LEU A 62 -7.86 1.49 -6.51
CA LEU A 62 -7.37 2.55 -5.64
C LEU A 62 -8.00 2.49 -4.24
N LEU A 63 -8.76 1.45 -3.94
CA LEU A 63 -9.23 1.20 -2.60
C LEU A 63 -8.14 0.52 -1.77
N ASN A 64 -7.81 1.11 -0.62
CA ASN A 64 -6.91 0.53 0.34
C ASN A 64 -7.66 0.13 1.63
N PRO A 65 -8.16 -1.12 1.73
CA PRO A 65 -8.80 -1.57 2.96
C PRO A 65 -7.76 -1.64 4.08
N ALA A 66 -8.00 -0.91 5.17
CA ALA A 66 -7.25 -1.04 6.41
C ALA A 66 -7.83 -2.15 7.29
N HIS A 67 -6.98 -2.72 8.13
CA HIS A 67 -7.36 -3.82 9.02
C HIS A 67 -6.91 -3.50 10.42
N VAL A 68 -7.77 -3.78 11.40
CA VAL A 68 -7.35 -3.84 12.80
C VAL A 68 -7.37 -5.30 13.20
N LEU A 69 -6.27 -5.79 13.77
CA LEU A 69 -6.14 -7.16 14.23
C LEU A 69 -5.91 -7.15 15.74
N LEU A 70 -6.61 -8.03 16.46
CA LEU A 70 -6.33 -8.27 17.86
C LEU A 70 -5.24 -9.34 18.00
N GLY A 71 -4.09 -8.96 18.56
CA GLY A 71 -3.01 -9.89 18.85
C GLY A 71 -3.41 -10.93 19.92
N LYS A 72 -2.94 -12.18 19.75
CA LYS A 72 -3.20 -13.31 20.67
C LYS A 72 -2.78 -13.03 22.13
N ALA A 73 -1.72 -12.25 22.33
CA ALA A 73 -1.15 -11.90 23.64
C ALA A 73 -1.47 -10.45 24.07
N SER A 74 -2.70 -9.97 23.84
CA SER A 74 -3.08 -8.63 24.28
C SER A 74 -3.02 -8.51 25.81
N GLN A 75 -2.21 -7.58 26.33
CA GLN A 75 -2.10 -7.32 27.78
C GLN A 75 -3.45 -6.99 28.43
N ASN A 76 -4.36 -6.36 27.67
CA ASN A 76 -5.72 -6.09 28.10
C ASN A 76 -6.73 -6.55 27.04
N ALA A 77 -7.05 -7.85 27.07
CA ALA A 77 -7.96 -8.46 26.11
C ALA A 77 -9.38 -7.88 26.15
N ALA A 78 -9.85 -7.42 27.31
CA ALA A 78 -11.18 -6.85 27.47
C ALA A 78 -11.29 -5.50 26.74
N ILE A 79 -10.38 -4.57 27.02
CA ILE A 79 -10.35 -3.25 26.35
C ILE A 79 -10.13 -3.42 24.85
N SER A 80 -9.23 -4.31 24.45
CA SER A 80 -8.93 -4.49 23.04
C SER A 80 -10.14 -5.05 22.28
N LYS A 81 -10.89 -6.00 22.85
CA LYS A 81 -12.16 -6.49 22.27
C LYS A 81 -13.23 -5.39 22.20
N LEU A 82 -13.37 -4.57 23.23
CA LEU A 82 -14.31 -3.45 23.24
C LEU A 82 -13.96 -2.42 22.14
N PHE A 83 -12.68 -2.11 21.96
CA PHE A 83 -12.22 -1.26 20.88
C PHE A 83 -12.59 -1.85 19.52
N MET A 84 -12.31 -3.14 19.29
CA MET A 84 -12.65 -3.82 18.04
C MET A 84 -14.15 -3.78 17.76
N GLN A 85 -14.98 -4.07 18.75
CA GLN A 85 -16.44 -3.99 18.64
C GLN A 85 -16.90 -2.57 18.30
N ARG A 86 -16.29 -1.56 18.94
CA ARG A 86 -16.62 -0.16 18.67
C ARG A 86 -16.23 0.25 17.26
N VAL A 87 -15.08 -0.19 16.75
CA VAL A 87 -14.62 0.12 15.39
C VAL A 87 -15.58 -0.39 14.32
N VAL A 88 -16.14 -1.60 14.49
CA VAL A 88 -17.06 -2.21 13.49
C VAL A 88 -18.53 -1.84 13.66
N ASP A 89 -18.91 -1.25 14.79
CA ASP A 89 -20.29 -0.82 15.07
C ASP A 89 -20.76 0.24 14.06
N PRO A 90 -21.82 -0.02 13.27
CA PRO A 90 -22.37 0.91 12.28
C PRO A 90 -22.82 2.25 12.90
N SER A 91 -23.34 2.21 14.13
CA SER A 91 -23.79 3.39 14.87
C SER A 91 -22.67 4.05 15.69
N GLY A 92 -21.53 3.36 15.81
CA GLY A 92 -20.38 3.71 16.62
C GLY A 92 -19.18 4.16 15.80
N GLY A 93 -18.12 3.36 15.82
CA GLY A 93 -16.84 3.69 15.20
C GLY A 93 -16.95 3.89 13.69
N GLN A 94 -17.80 3.13 12.99
CA GLN A 94 -18.03 3.36 11.55
C GLN A 94 -18.71 4.71 11.29
N LYS A 95 -19.66 5.12 12.14
CA LYS A 95 -20.28 6.45 12.06
C LYS A 95 -19.27 7.55 12.34
N VAL A 96 -18.36 7.35 13.30
CA VAL A 96 -17.26 8.30 13.55
C VAL A 96 -16.34 8.40 12.34
N MET A 97 -15.96 7.27 11.73
CA MET A 97 -15.11 7.24 10.53
C MET A 97 -15.75 7.93 9.33
N GLU A 98 -17.00 7.60 9.02
CA GLU A 98 -17.76 8.20 7.91
C GLU A 98 -17.91 9.72 8.06
N ASN A 99 -18.09 10.20 9.29
CA ASN A 99 -18.24 11.63 9.57
C ASN A 99 -16.92 12.34 9.86
N PHE A 100 -15.81 11.61 9.93
CA PHE A 100 -14.51 12.21 10.18
C PHE A 100 -14.08 13.00 8.95
N ARG A 101 -13.98 14.32 9.14
CA ARG A 101 -13.57 15.25 8.10
C ARG A 101 -12.24 15.87 8.43
N LYS A 102 -11.34 15.90 7.45
CA LYS A 102 -10.12 16.69 7.48
C LYS A 102 -10.26 17.80 6.43
N ASN A 103 -10.18 19.05 6.86
CA ASN A 103 -10.37 20.22 5.99
C ASN A 103 -11.69 20.21 5.20
N GLY A 104 -12.76 19.67 5.80
CA GLY A 104 -14.10 19.55 5.17
C GLY A 104 -14.32 18.27 4.36
N GLU A 105 -13.26 17.53 4.03
CA GLU A 105 -13.30 16.34 3.19
C GLU A 105 -13.28 15.05 4.02
N VAL A 106 -13.97 14.03 3.51
CA VAL A 106 -14.08 12.70 4.16
C VAL A 106 -12.77 11.93 3.95
N LEU A 107 -12.13 11.55 5.06
CA LEU A 107 -10.85 10.84 5.02
C LEU A 107 -11.02 9.32 4.95
N TYR A 108 -11.93 8.77 5.75
CA TYR A 108 -12.17 7.34 5.85
C TYR A 108 -13.59 7.03 5.42
N SER A 109 -13.80 5.91 4.76
CA SER A 109 -15.13 5.41 4.44
C SER A 109 -15.51 4.23 5.30
N LYS A 110 -16.80 3.92 5.30
CA LYS A 110 -17.31 2.71 5.95
C LYS A 110 -16.65 1.49 5.34
N ALA A 111 -16.41 0.49 6.19
CA ALA A 111 -16.03 -0.83 5.72
C ALA A 111 -17.07 -1.34 4.69
N PRO A 112 -16.64 -2.10 3.67
CA PRO A 112 -17.56 -2.70 2.71
C PRO A 112 -18.60 -3.57 3.42
N GLU A 113 -19.83 -3.64 2.87
CA GLU A 113 -20.89 -4.54 3.38
C GLU A 113 -20.62 -6.03 3.10
N LYS A 114 -19.53 -6.35 2.40
CA LYS A 114 -19.11 -7.72 2.10
C LYS A 114 -18.86 -8.50 3.40
N LEU A 115 -19.18 -9.80 3.41
CA LEU A 115 -18.89 -10.64 4.57
C LEU A 115 -17.39 -10.59 4.87
N LYS A 116 -17.04 -10.39 6.14
CA LYS A 116 -15.66 -10.22 6.59
C LYS A 116 -14.71 -11.35 6.16
N ALA A 117 -15.23 -12.58 6.08
CA ALA A 117 -14.48 -13.73 5.55
C ALA A 117 -14.14 -13.58 4.06
N GLU A 118 -15.05 -13.05 3.26
CA GLU A 118 -14.83 -12.83 1.83
C GLU A 118 -13.89 -11.64 1.57
N ILE A 119 -13.87 -10.64 2.46
CA ILE A 119 -12.86 -9.57 2.40
C ILE A 119 -11.47 -10.16 2.67
N PHE A 120 -11.35 -11.03 3.68
CA PHE A 120 -10.10 -11.73 3.95
C PHE A 120 -9.66 -12.65 2.81
N ALA A 121 -10.62 -13.31 2.14
CA ALA A 121 -10.34 -14.11 0.95
C ALA A 121 -9.66 -13.25 -0.13
N ASP A 122 -10.26 -12.11 -0.49
CA ASP A 122 -9.72 -11.21 -1.52
C ASP A 122 -8.31 -10.72 -1.16
N ILE A 123 -8.04 -10.49 0.13
CA ILE A 123 -6.72 -10.03 0.60
C ILE A 123 -5.68 -11.12 0.49
N VAL A 124 -6.03 -12.34 0.92
CA VAL A 124 -5.16 -13.49 0.84
C VAL A 124 -4.84 -13.81 -0.62
N ASP A 125 -5.84 -13.80 -1.49
CA ASP A 125 -5.67 -14.10 -2.90
C ASP A 125 -4.92 -13.00 -3.67
N ARG A 126 -5.01 -11.74 -3.22
CA ARG A 126 -4.15 -10.66 -3.76
C ARG A 126 -2.68 -10.84 -3.41
N ALA A 127 -2.37 -11.47 -2.28
CA ALA A 127 -1.00 -11.73 -1.86
C ALA A 127 -0.44 -13.00 -2.52
N VAL A 128 -1.23 -14.07 -2.56
CA VAL A 128 -0.90 -15.35 -3.21
C VAL A 128 -2.18 -15.86 -3.89
N PRO A 129 -2.28 -15.81 -5.22
CA PRO A 129 -3.49 -16.21 -5.93
C PRO A 129 -3.96 -17.62 -5.58
N GLY A 130 -5.25 -17.77 -5.26
CA GLY A 130 -5.88 -19.06 -4.91
C GLY A 130 -5.54 -19.56 -3.50
N ARG A 131 -4.71 -18.84 -2.74
CA ARG A 131 -4.25 -19.28 -1.41
C ARG A 131 -5.39 -19.46 -0.43
N TRP A 132 -6.47 -18.71 -0.58
CA TRP A 132 -7.62 -18.83 0.31
C TRP A 132 -8.14 -20.27 0.37
N GLU A 133 -8.17 -20.99 -0.76
CA GLU A 133 -8.69 -22.37 -0.85
C GLU A 133 -7.77 -23.40 -0.18
N TYR A 134 -6.45 -23.17 -0.21
CA TYR A 134 -5.45 -24.04 0.43
C TYR A 134 -5.18 -23.69 1.90
N ALA A 135 -5.73 -22.58 2.40
CA ALA A 135 -5.59 -22.14 3.77
C ALA A 135 -6.76 -22.62 4.65
N ARG A 136 -6.48 -22.91 5.93
CA ARG A 136 -7.54 -23.12 6.93
C ARG A 136 -8.39 -21.85 7.01
N LYS A 137 -9.71 -21.99 6.83
CA LYS A 137 -10.62 -20.86 6.97
C LYS A 137 -10.61 -20.31 8.41
N PRO A 138 -10.73 -18.98 8.58
CA PRO A 138 -10.81 -18.36 9.90
C PRO A 138 -11.99 -18.91 10.70
N THR A 139 -11.77 -19.14 11.99
CA THR A 139 -12.83 -19.44 12.95
C THR A 139 -13.69 -18.21 13.21
N ALA A 140 -14.90 -18.43 13.73
CA ALA A 140 -15.76 -17.32 14.16
C ALA A 140 -15.10 -16.43 15.24
N ALA A 141 -14.20 -16.98 16.06
CA ALA A 141 -13.45 -16.20 17.05
C ALA A 141 -12.41 -15.27 16.39
N GLU A 142 -11.68 -15.76 15.40
CA GLU A 142 -10.73 -14.97 14.61
C GLU A 142 -11.45 -13.87 13.81
N LEU A 143 -12.61 -14.19 13.25
CA LEU A 143 -13.45 -13.19 12.58
C LEU A 143 -14.00 -12.15 13.55
N ARG A 144 -14.34 -12.49 14.79
CA ARG A 144 -14.75 -11.47 15.79
C ARG A 144 -13.60 -10.63 16.31
N GLY A 145 -12.39 -11.19 16.36
CA GLY A 145 -11.19 -10.52 16.87
C GLY A 145 -10.54 -9.53 15.90
N SER A 146 -11.02 -9.44 14.66
CA SER A 146 -10.47 -8.56 13.64
C SER A 146 -11.51 -7.49 13.22
N ALA A 147 -11.08 -6.41 12.59
CA ALA A 147 -11.94 -5.37 12.02
C ALA A 147 -11.39 -4.96 10.66
N VAL A 148 -12.27 -4.47 9.80
CA VAL A 148 -11.92 -3.91 8.48
C VAL A 148 -12.29 -2.43 8.52
N ILE A 149 -11.45 -1.61 7.91
CA ILE A 149 -11.60 -0.18 7.69
C ILE A 149 -11.38 0.02 6.19
N ARG A 150 -11.99 1.04 5.60
CA ARG A 150 -11.80 1.37 4.19
C ARG A 150 -11.06 2.71 4.08
N ILE A 151 -9.93 2.74 3.36
CA ILE A 151 -9.19 3.97 3.06
C ILE A 151 -9.26 4.22 1.56
N LEU A 152 -9.56 5.46 1.21
CA LEU A 152 -9.56 5.92 -0.18
C LEU A 152 -8.18 6.46 -0.53
N ILE A 153 -7.61 5.97 -1.63
CA ILE A 153 -6.45 6.61 -2.24
C ILE A 153 -6.96 7.80 -3.02
N ASP A 154 -6.51 9.00 -2.69
CA ASP A 154 -7.06 10.22 -3.30
C ASP A 154 -6.49 10.49 -4.69
N SER A 155 -5.20 10.24 -4.87
CA SER A 155 -4.59 10.33 -6.18
C SER A 155 -3.56 9.24 -6.37
N ALA A 156 -3.58 8.68 -7.56
CA ALA A 156 -2.61 7.70 -8.02
C ALA A 156 -1.93 8.22 -9.27
N SER A 157 -0.62 8.30 -9.20
CA SER A 157 0.21 8.51 -10.36
C SER A 157 1.51 7.71 -10.19
N ALA A 158 2.06 7.16 -11.27
CA ALA A 158 3.28 6.37 -11.23
C ALA A 158 4.31 6.87 -12.25
N LYS A 159 5.56 7.06 -11.81
CA LYS A 159 6.67 7.43 -12.70
C LYS A 159 7.43 6.16 -12.93
N VAL A 160 7.41 5.69 -14.16
CA VAL A 160 8.14 4.51 -14.59
C VAL A 160 9.29 5.01 -15.45
N PRO A 161 10.50 5.21 -14.90
CA PRO A 161 11.65 5.53 -15.71
C PRO A 161 11.96 4.33 -16.61
N THR A 162 11.87 4.53 -17.92
CA THR A 162 12.23 3.52 -18.92
C THR A 162 13.44 4.02 -19.70
N GLY A 163 14.57 3.31 -19.64
CA GLY A 163 15.74 3.59 -20.48
C GLY A 163 17.06 3.81 -19.71
N PRO A 164 18.19 3.87 -20.44
CA PRO A 164 19.52 4.11 -19.88
C PRO A 164 19.66 5.55 -19.34
N PRO A 165 20.74 5.85 -18.60
CA PRO A 165 21.13 7.23 -18.28
C PRO A 165 21.21 8.08 -19.55
N VAL A 166 20.78 9.33 -19.46
CA VAL A 166 20.88 10.31 -20.55
C VAL A 166 21.97 11.32 -20.20
N ASP A 167 23.13 11.16 -20.83
CA ASP A 167 24.26 12.09 -20.69
C ASP A 167 24.21 13.21 -21.72
N ASN A 168 24.88 14.32 -21.43
CA ASN A 168 24.88 15.47 -22.31
C ASN A 168 25.77 15.25 -23.55
N LYS A 169 25.54 16.04 -24.61
CA LYS A 169 26.27 15.89 -25.88
C LYS A 169 27.78 16.11 -25.78
N GLN A 170 28.25 16.90 -24.82
CA GLN A 170 29.68 17.21 -24.64
C GLN A 170 30.41 16.01 -24.03
N ASP A 171 29.80 15.37 -23.04
CA ASP A 171 30.31 14.16 -22.41
C ASP A 171 30.31 12.99 -23.39
N LEU A 172 29.24 12.85 -24.18
CA LEU A 172 29.15 11.84 -25.24
C LEU A 172 30.20 12.01 -26.36
N ALA A 173 30.65 13.24 -26.61
CA ALA A 173 31.68 13.54 -27.61
C ALA A 173 33.12 13.39 -27.07
N ASN A 174 33.29 13.25 -25.76
CA ASN A 174 34.59 13.12 -25.13
C ASN A 174 35.01 11.64 -25.06
N ALA A 175 35.77 11.20 -26.07
CA ALA A 175 36.21 9.81 -26.22
C ALA A 175 37.03 9.29 -25.02
N GLU A 176 37.83 10.16 -24.37
CA GLU A 176 38.59 9.80 -23.18
C GLU A 176 37.68 9.55 -21.98
N LEU A 177 36.65 10.39 -21.81
CA LEU A 177 35.66 10.26 -20.75
C LEU A 177 34.80 9.01 -20.95
N THR A 178 34.26 8.81 -22.16
CA THR A 178 33.43 7.63 -22.49
C THR A 178 34.23 6.32 -22.45
N GLY A 179 35.56 6.39 -22.61
CA GLY A 179 36.46 5.24 -22.50
C GLY A 179 36.89 4.90 -21.07
N LYS A 180 36.85 5.87 -20.13
CA LYS A 180 37.33 5.70 -18.74
C LYS A 180 36.22 5.57 -17.71
N VAL A 181 35.04 6.15 -17.97
CA VAL A 181 33.94 6.21 -16.99
C VAL A 181 32.84 5.25 -17.38
N TRP A 182 32.57 4.26 -16.52
CA TRP A 182 31.48 3.31 -16.74
C TRP A 182 30.12 4.02 -16.65
N THR A 183 29.29 3.78 -17.66
CA THR A 183 27.90 4.23 -17.71
C THR A 183 27.02 3.04 -18.08
N GLY A 184 26.00 2.77 -17.28
CA GLY A 184 25.12 1.63 -17.50
C GLY A 184 24.01 1.55 -16.47
N LEU A 185 23.22 0.49 -16.56
CA LEU A 185 22.18 0.18 -15.60
C LEU A 185 22.64 -0.98 -14.71
N ILE A 186 22.35 -0.89 -13.41
CA ILE A 186 22.41 -2.04 -12.50
C ILE A 186 20.97 -2.47 -12.23
N PRO A 187 20.48 -3.54 -12.88
CA PRO A 187 19.13 -4.04 -12.63
C PRO A 187 19.00 -4.54 -11.19
N ILE A 188 17.93 -4.13 -10.51
CA ILE A 188 17.56 -4.66 -9.20
C ILE A 188 16.22 -5.36 -9.36
N SER A 189 16.18 -6.66 -9.04
CA SER A 189 14.96 -7.45 -9.03
C SER A 189 14.58 -7.82 -7.59
N LYS A 190 13.27 -7.90 -7.34
CA LYS A 190 12.75 -8.63 -6.18
C LYS A 190 12.48 -10.05 -6.65
N VAL A 191 12.98 -11.03 -5.91
CA VAL A 191 12.75 -12.45 -6.17
C VAL A 191 12.10 -13.08 -4.95
N ILE A 192 11.13 -13.96 -5.18
CA ILE A 192 10.56 -14.79 -4.12
C ILE A 192 11.55 -15.95 -3.90
N GLY A 193 11.93 -16.15 -2.64
CA GLY A 193 12.88 -17.20 -2.28
C GLY A 193 12.23 -18.58 -2.23
N THR A 194 13.05 -19.63 -2.20
CA THR A 194 12.57 -21.01 -2.05
C THR A 194 11.79 -21.16 -0.74
N PRO A 195 10.54 -21.67 -0.79
CA PRO A 195 9.73 -21.87 0.41
C PRO A 195 10.45 -22.74 1.43
N GLN A 196 10.46 -22.28 2.69
CA GLN A 196 11.06 -22.98 3.81
C GLN A 196 9.94 -23.62 4.64
N LEU A 197 10.00 -24.93 4.82
CA LEU A 197 9.03 -25.65 5.66
C LEU A 197 9.37 -25.43 7.13
N THR A 198 8.32 -25.26 7.95
CA THR A 198 8.47 -25.30 9.40
C THR A 198 8.75 -26.72 9.86
N GLU A 199 9.50 -26.89 10.94
CA GLU A 199 9.89 -28.20 11.51
C GLU A 199 8.71 -29.14 11.81
N TYR A 200 7.53 -28.58 12.08
CA TYR A 200 6.31 -29.34 12.40
C TYR A 200 5.37 -29.54 11.20
N SER A 201 5.72 -29.03 10.01
CA SER A 201 4.89 -29.25 8.82
C SER A 201 5.05 -30.68 8.32
N LYS A 202 3.92 -31.39 8.22
CA LYS A 202 3.85 -32.72 7.59
C LYS A 202 3.24 -32.66 6.18
N ALA A 203 2.76 -31.50 5.78
CA ALA A 203 2.14 -31.31 4.47
C ALA A 203 3.20 -31.05 3.40
N SER A 204 2.95 -31.54 2.19
CA SER A 204 3.70 -31.14 1.00
C SER A 204 3.48 -29.66 0.70
N LEU A 205 4.43 -29.05 -0.01
CA LEU A 205 4.32 -27.67 -0.45
C LEU A 205 3.13 -27.53 -1.40
N PRO A 206 2.17 -26.62 -1.12
CA PRO A 206 1.02 -26.40 -1.99
C PRO A 206 1.41 -25.83 -3.37
N GLU A 207 0.66 -26.20 -4.41
CA GLU A 207 0.93 -25.76 -5.80
C GLU A 207 0.86 -24.24 -5.97
N ASP A 208 -0.07 -23.56 -5.28
CA ASP A 208 -0.20 -22.10 -5.26
C ASP A 208 1.06 -21.40 -4.76
N VAL A 209 1.85 -22.07 -3.91
CA VAL A 209 3.12 -21.53 -3.37
C VAL A 209 4.31 -21.86 -4.28
N LEU A 210 4.23 -22.92 -5.08
CA LEU A 210 5.24 -23.26 -6.09
C LEU A 210 5.28 -22.28 -7.28
N GLN A 211 4.18 -21.56 -7.50
CA GLN A 211 3.98 -20.66 -8.64
C GLN A 211 4.35 -19.19 -8.35
N LEU A 212 4.82 -18.89 -7.13
CA LEU A 212 5.27 -17.56 -6.69
C LEU A 212 6.71 -17.27 -7.14
#